data_AF-A0A166HKN9-F1
#
_entry.id   AF-A0A166HKN9-F1
#
_cell.length_a   1.000
_cell.length_b   1.000
_cell.length_c   1.000
_cell.angle_alpha   90.00
_cell.angle_beta   90.00
_cell.angle_gamma   90.00
#
_symmetry.space_group_name_H-M   'P 1'
#
loop_
_entity.id
_entity.type
_entity.pdbx_description
1 polymer ?
#
loop_
_entity_poly.entity_id
_entity_poly.type
_entity_poly.pdbx_seq_one_letter_code
_entity_poly.pdbx_strand_id
1 'polypeptide(L)'
;LHTLTKSEFMKCINSAATSISMEPLQGHGLHIGATLEYLLHGILFKTVKVIGRWSSDTFVLHLFQHAVILAPYLQGTPIFTEFDRFIMLPLC
;
A
#
# COMPACT_ATOMS: atom_id res chain seq x y z
N LEU A 1 -11.26 -17.93 23.04
CA LEU A 1 -10.64 -17.47 21.77
C LEU A 1 -9.15 -17.32 22.02
N HIS A 2 -8.31 -18.09 21.32
CA HIS A 2 -6.86 -17.92 21.37
C HIS A 2 -6.49 -16.69 20.54
N THR A 3 -5.61 -15.83 21.06
CA THR A 3 -5.16 -14.63 20.36
C THR A 3 -4.29 -15.05 19.18
N LEU A 4 -4.63 -14.60 17.97
CA LEU A 4 -3.84 -14.89 16.78
C LEU A 4 -2.47 -14.23 16.90
N THR A 5 -1.42 -15.04 16.97
CA THR A 5 -0.05 -14.52 16.99
C THR A 5 0.42 -14.18 15.58
N LYS A 6 1.38 -13.25 15.46
CA LYS A 6 2.04 -12.95 14.17
C LYS A 6 2.59 -14.21 13.50
N SER A 7 3.16 -15.13 14.28
CA SER A 7 3.76 -16.37 13.77
C SER A 7 2.71 -17.28 13.12
N GLU A 8 1.58 -17.49 13.81
CA GLU A 8 0.48 -18.31 13.29
C GLU A 8 -0.17 -17.67 12.06
N PHE A 9 -0.37 -16.35 12.08
CA PHE A 9 -0.86 -15.62 10.91
C PHE A 9 0.07 -15.79 9.70
N MET A 10 1.37 -15.53 9.87
CA MET A 10 2.33 -15.67 8.77
C MET A 10 2.46 -17.11 8.29
N LYS A 11 2.36 -18.10 9.19
CA LYS A 11 2.35 -19.52 8.81
C LYS A 11 1.15 -19.84 7.90
N CYS A 12 -0.04 -19.33 8.24
CA CYS A 12 -1.24 -19.51 7.43
C CYS A 12 -1.07 -18.86 6.03
N ILE A 13 -0.62 -17.60 5.98
CA ILE A 13 -0.40 -16.88 4.72
C ILE A 13 0.64 -17.59 3.84
N ASN A 14 1.77 -17.99 4.42
CA ASN A 14 2.83 -18.66 3.65
C ASN A 14 2.41 -20.04 3.17
N SER A 15 1.60 -20.77 3.95
CA SER A 15 1.01 -22.04 3.48
C SER A 15 0.10 -21.82 2.27
N ALA A 16 -0.68 -20.74 2.25
CA ALA A 16 -1.50 -20.38 1.09
C ALA A 16 -0.63 -19.97 -0.11
N ALA A 17 0.44 -19.19 0.10
CA ALA A 17 1.38 -18.83 -0.95
C ALA A 17 2.05 -20.06 -1.58
N THR A 18 2.53 -21.01 -0.76
CA THR A 18 3.11 -22.26 -1.26
C THR A 18 2.10 -23.09 -2.06
N SER A 19 0.82 -23.10 -1.67
CA SER A 19 -0.22 -23.83 -2.41
C SER A 19 -0.43 -23.34 -3.85
N ILE A 20 -0.04 -22.10 -4.12
CA ILE A 20 -0.06 -21.49 -5.46
C ILE A 20 1.36 -21.33 -6.05
N SER A 21 2.35 -22.06 -5.51
CA SER A 21 3.75 -22.01 -5.95
C SER A 21 4.39 -20.61 -5.91
N MET A 22 3.90 -19.77 -5.00
CA MET A 22 4.46 -18.44 -4.75
C MET A 22 5.48 -18.49 -3.60
N GLU A 23 6.49 -17.64 -3.69
CA GLU A 23 7.46 -17.44 -2.61
C GLU A 23 6.79 -16.94 -1.32
N PRO A 24 7.30 -17.31 -0.14
CA PRO A 24 6.78 -16.85 1.14
C PRO A 24 6.71 -15.32 1.21
N LEU A 25 5.56 -14.81 1.66
CA LEU A 25 5.32 -13.38 1.77
C LEU A 25 5.91 -12.84 3.07
N GLN A 26 6.49 -11.65 3.00
CA GLN A 26 6.92 -10.92 4.18
C GLN A 26 5.76 -10.07 4.71
N GLY A 27 5.61 -10.02 6.05
CA GLY A 27 4.57 -9.20 6.68
C GLY A 27 4.67 -7.72 6.31
N HIS A 28 5.89 -7.19 6.13
CA HIS A 28 6.09 -5.81 5.67
C HIS A 28 5.60 -5.61 4.22
N GLY A 29 5.86 -6.58 3.34
CA GLY A 29 5.36 -6.57 1.96
C GLY A 29 3.84 -6.61 1.89
N LEU A 30 3.18 -7.42 2.74
CA LEU A 30 1.71 -7.43 2.85
C LEU A 30 1.16 -6.07 3.28
N HIS A 31 1.82 -5.40 4.24
CA HIS A 31 1.40 -4.09 4.73
C HIS A 31 1.51 -2.99 3.65
N ILE A 32 2.60 -3.02 2.86
CA ILE A 32 2.78 -2.15 1.70
C ILE A 32 1.74 -2.47 0.61
N GLY A 33 1.57 -3.75 0.26
CA GLY A 33 0.63 -4.18 -0.76
C GLY A 33 -0.82 -3.81 -0.45
N ALA A 34 -1.25 -3.99 0.80
CA ALA A 34 -2.58 -3.56 1.25
C ALA A 34 -2.77 -2.04 1.14
N THR A 35 -1.73 -1.27 1.47
CA THR A 35 -1.77 0.19 1.34
C THR A 35 -1.90 0.61 -0.13
N LEU A 36 -1.16 -0.05 -1.03
CA LEU A 36 -1.29 0.18 -2.47
C LEU A 36 -2.71 -0.16 -2.94
N GLU A 37 -3.26 -1.30 -2.53
CA GLU A 37 -4.62 -1.72 -2.90
C GLU A 37 -5.70 -0.71 -2.48
N TYR A 38 -5.58 -0.12 -1.28
CA TYR A 38 -6.50 0.93 -0.84
C TYR A 38 -6.40 2.20 -1.71
N LEU A 39 -5.18 2.58 -2.09
CA LEU A 39 -4.97 3.74 -2.96
C LEU A 39 -5.50 3.48 -4.37
N LEU A 40 -5.36 2.26 -4.89
CA LEU A 40 -5.94 1.85 -6.18
C LEU A 40 -7.48 1.91 -6.15
N HIS A 41 -8.10 1.66 -5.00
CA HIS A 41 -9.53 1.83 -4.77
C HIS A 41 -9.95 3.29 -4.49
N GLY A 42 -9.03 4.25 -4.63
CA GLY A 42 -9.33 5.68 -4.49
C GLY A 42 -9.49 6.16 -3.06
N ILE A 43 -9.05 5.38 -2.07
CA ILE A 43 -9.06 5.82 -0.68
C ILE A 43 -7.98 6.89 -0.48
N LEU A 44 -8.35 8.01 0.13
CA LEU A 44 -7.45 9.12 0.38
C LEU A 44 -6.24 8.67 1.23
N PHE A 45 -5.06 9.20 0.90
CA PHE A 45 -3.81 8.87 1.58
C PHE A 45 -3.90 9.05 3.11
N LYS A 46 -4.49 10.16 3.58
CA LYS A 46 -4.71 10.45 5.00
C LYS A 46 -5.49 9.32 5.70
N THR A 47 -6.46 8.73 5.00
CA THR A 47 -7.29 7.64 5.50
C THR A 47 -6.45 6.35 5.58
N VAL A 48 -5.69 6.03 4.54
CA VAL A 48 -4.84 4.84 4.53
C VAL A 48 -3.71 4.94 5.56
N LYS A 49 -3.16 6.14 5.81
CA LYS A 49 -2.18 6.40 6.86
C LYS A 49 -2.71 6.00 8.25
N VAL A 50 -3.96 6.36 8.53
CA VAL A 50 -4.66 6.00 9.78
C VAL A 50 -4.93 4.49 9.84
N ILE A 51 -5.44 3.90 8.75
CA ILE A 51 -5.75 2.46 8.67
C ILE A 51 -4.49 1.60 8.88
N GLY A 52 -3.41 1.95 8.18
CA GLY A 52 -2.12 1.24 8.26
C GLY A 52 -1.25 1.66 9.45
N ARG A 53 -1.73 2.58 10.31
CA ARG A 53 -0.97 3.09 11.48
C ARG A 53 0.46 3.51 11.11
N TRP A 54 0.62 4.11 9.94
CA TRP A 54 1.91 4.54 9.43
C TRP A 54 2.44 5.68 10.30
N SER A 55 3.63 5.49 10.88
CA SER A 55 4.25 6.46 11.79
C SER A 55 4.86 7.67 11.07
N SER A 56 5.14 7.55 9.77
CA SER A 56 5.81 8.56 8.97
C SER A 56 5.25 8.64 7.55
N ASP A 57 5.45 9.79 6.92
CA ASP A 57 5.15 10.00 5.49
C ASP A 57 6.24 9.44 4.58
N THR A 58 7.24 8.73 5.12
CA THR A 58 8.29 8.06 4.32
C THR A 58 7.72 7.06 3.33
N PHE A 59 6.57 6.48 3.64
CA PHE A 59 5.84 5.62 2.72
C PHE A 59 5.34 6.39 1.47
N VAL A 60 4.97 7.67 1.61
CA VAL A 60 4.62 8.54 0.46
C VAL A 60 5.82 8.65 -0.48
N LEU A 61 7.01 8.88 0.08
CA LEU A 61 8.25 9.00 -0.68
C LEU A 61 8.56 7.69 -1.42
N HIS A 62 8.38 6.55 -0.76
CA HIS A 62 8.56 5.22 -1.36
C HIS A 62 7.54 4.97 -2.48
N LEU A 63 6.29 5.39 -2.30
CA LEU A 63 5.24 5.24 -3.32
C LEU A 63 5.55 6.08 -4.56
N PHE A 64 6.05 7.31 -4.38
CA PHE A 64 6.49 8.18 -5.48
C PHE A 64 7.76 7.68 -6.18
N GLN A 65 8.72 7.10 -5.45
CA GLN A 65 9.88 6.44 -6.07
C GLN A 65 9.48 5.26 -6.95
N HIS A 66 8.33 4.63 -6.65
CA HIS A 66 7.68 3.64 -7.49
C HIS A 66 6.58 4.24 -8.37
N ALA A 67 6.73 5.47 -8.87
CA ALA A 67 5.78 6.12 -9.78
C ALA A 67 5.43 5.28 -11.02
N VAL A 68 6.30 4.36 -11.44
CA VAL A 68 6.01 3.37 -12.50
C VAL A 68 4.79 2.50 -12.16
N ILE A 69 4.59 2.17 -10.88
CA ILE A 69 3.42 1.41 -10.39
C ILE A 69 2.16 2.27 -10.40
N LEU A 70 2.31 3.58 -10.16
CA LEU A 70 1.19 4.54 -10.14
C LEU A 70 0.83 5.06 -11.54
N ALA A 71 1.76 5.01 -12.51
CA ALA A 71 1.60 5.60 -13.83
C ALA A 71 0.33 5.15 -14.58
N PRO A 72 -0.09 3.88 -14.57
CA PRO A 72 -1.34 3.45 -15.22
C PRO A 72 -2.60 4.05 -14.58
N TYR A 73 -2.53 4.41 -13.29
CA TYR A 73 -3.67 4.86 -12.50
C TYR A 73 -3.80 6.38 -12.45
N LEU A 74 -2.69 7.09 -12.66
CA LEU A 74 -2.64 8.56 -12.80
C LEU A 74 -3.28 9.04 -14.11
N GLN A 75 -3.32 8.21 -15.15
CA GLN A 75 -3.81 8.62 -16.47
C GLN A 75 -5.33 8.45 -16.67
N GLY A 76 -6.07 7.87 -15.71
CA GLY A 76 -7.46 7.46 -15.95
C GLY A 76 -8.48 7.73 -14.84
N THR A 77 -8.10 8.30 -13.69
CA THR A 77 -8.99 8.34 -12.51
C THR A 77 -9.21 9.77 -11.99
N PRO A 78 -10.47 10.27 -11.89
CA PRO A 78 -10.76 11.65 -11.46
C PRO A 78 -10.54 11.92 -9.95
N ILE A 79 -10.16 10.87 -9.20
CA ILE A 79 -9.96 10.89 -7.74
C ILE A 79 -8.71 11.70 -7.36
N PHE A 80 -7.80 11.93 -8.31
CA PHE A 80 -6.55 12.63 -8.06
C PHE A 80 -6.66 14.16 -8.06
N THR A 81 -7.81 14.78 -8.27
CA THR A 81 -7.93 16.27 -8.25
C THR A 81 -7.48 16.94 -6.93
N GLU A 82 -7.43 16.21 -5.82
CA GLU A 82 -6.83 16.68 -4.56
C GLU A 82 -5.36 16.26 -4.39
N PHE A 83 -4.94 15.17 -5.03
CA PHE A 83 -3.54 14.76 -5.17
C PHE A 83 -2.76 15.70 -6.11
N ASP A 84 -3.38 16.15 -7.19
CA ASP A 84 -2.86 17.12 -8.14
C ASP A 84 -2.53 18.45 -7.46
N ARG A 85 -3.28 18.84 -6.41
CA ARG A 85 -2.97 20.05 -5.63
C ARG A 85 -1.68 19.94 -4.82
N PHE A 86 -1.31 18.73 -4.39
CA PHE A 86 -0.04 18.49 -3.71
C PHE A 86 1.11 18.26 -4.69
N ILE A 87 0.83 17.84 -5.94
CA ILE A 87 1.83 17.52 -6.97
C ILE A 87 2.13 18.72 -7.88
N MET A 88 1.18 19.61 -8.16
CA MET A 88 1.36 20.86 -8.92
C MET A 88 1.73 22.07 -8.04
N LEU A 89 2.58 21.91 -7.03
CA LEU A 89 3.46 23.03 -6.70
C LEU A 89 4.60 22.97 -7.72
N PRO A 90 4.85 24.04 -8.51
CA PRO A 90 6.08 24.10 -9.27
C PRO A 90 7.22 23.99 -8.24
N LEU A 91 8.07 22.99 -8.41
CA LEU A 91 9.35 22.94 -7.74
C LEU A 91 10.14 24.17 -8.27
N CYS A 92 10.01 25.29 -7.56
CA CYS A 92 10.96 26.39 -7.61
C CYS A 92 12.15 26.05 -6.72
#